data_AF-A0A7C6PCW2-F1
#
_entry.id   AF-A0A7C6PCW2-F1
#
_cell.length_a   1.000
_cell.length_b   1.000
_cell.length_c   1.000
_cell.angle_alpha   90.00
_cell.angle_beta   90.00
_cell.angle_gamma   90.00
#
_symmetry.space_group_name_H-M   'P 1'
#
loop_
_entity.id
_entity.type
_entity.pdbx_description
1 polymer ?
#
loop_
_entity_poly.entity_id
_entity_poly.type
_entity_poly.pdbx_seq_one_letter_code
_entity_poly.pdbx_strand_id
1 'polypeptide(L)'
;MYDGNEGFENCRRSLLKLFDETRAIKVLDLIIDICQDIIYDEPDERIAKGKFIRVLYNLNNSDALQTLLEKDYIKIFRIFLIDILSIHREVNDYCVGNEEFDKLGLYELQDILIEVRQNQLSMHR
;
A
#
# COMPACT_ATOMS: atom_id res chain seq x y z
N MET A 1 -10.62 25.36 -10.71
CA MET A 1 -11.00 24.38 -9.67
C MET A 1 -9.82 23.45 -9.50
N TYR A 2 -9.03 23.67 -8.45
CA TYR A 2 -7.89 22.83 -8.09
C TYR A 2 -8.35 22.01 -6.88
N ASP A 3 -8.75 20.76 -7.10
CA ASP A 3 -9.19 19.87 -6.01
C ASP A 3 -8.84 18.39 -6.29
N GLY A 4 -8.01 18.12 -7.31
CA GLY A 4 -7.55 16.77 -7.64
C GLY A 4 -6.27 16.37 -6.89
N ASN A 5 -5.59 17.30 -6.23
CA ASN A 5 -4.21 17.09 -5.76
C ASN A 5 -4.07 17.00 -4.22
N GLU A 6 -5.09 17.37 -3.44
CA GLU A 6 -4.97 17.38 -1.98
C GLU A 6 -5.02 15.95 -1.40
N GLY A 7 -5.95 15.11 -1.85
CA GLY A 7 -6.04 13.71 -1.42
C GLY A 7 -4.80 12.88 -1.81
N PHE A 8 -4.30 13.08 -3.03
CA PHE A 8 -3.06 12.46 -3.51
C PHE A 8 -1.87 12.85 -2.62
N GLU A 9 -1.67 14.14 -2.38
CA GLU A 9 -0.55 14.62 -1.55
C GLU A 9 -0.67 14.20 -0.08
N ASN A 10 -1.88 14.09 0.46
CA ASN A 10 -2.10 13.60 1.82
C ASN A 10 -1.77 12.10 1.94
N CYS A 11 -2.19 11.29 0.97
CA CYS A 11 -1.83 9.87 0.89
C CYS A 11 -0.30 9.73 0.79
N ARG A 12 0.32 10.48 -0.13
CA ARG A 12 1.76 10.51 -0.34
C ARG A 12 2.52 10.91 0.93
N ARG A 13 2.11 11.98 1.61
CA ARG A 13 2.73 12.42 2.87
C ARG A 13 2.62 11.36 3.97
N SER A 14 1.47 10.69 4.06
CA SER A 14 1.24 9.64 5.05
C SER A 14 2.15 8.43 4.81
N LEU A 15 2.32 8.02 3.54
CA LEU A 15 3.23 6.94 3.16
C LEU A 15 4.70 7.33 3.34
N LEU A 16 5.10 8.54 2.94
CA LEU A 16 6.44 9.05 3.20
C LEU A 16 6.78 8.99 4.68
N LYS A 17 5.87 9.44 5.56
CA LYS A 17 6.06 9.41 7.00
C LYS A 17 6.19 7.98 7.56
N LEU A 18 5.41 7.03 7.03
CA LEU A 18 5.48 5.63 7.46
C LEU A 18 6.81 4.98 7.03
N PHE A 19 7.23 5.22 5.79
CA PHE A 19 8.39 4.58 5.17
C PHE A 19 9.67 5.40 5.31
N ASP A 20 9.68 6.52 6.06
CA ASP A 20 10.84 7.40 6.25
C ASP A 20 12.05 6.70 6.86
N GLU A 21 11.81 5.59 7.56
CA GLU A 21 12.86 4.75 8.11
C GLU A 21 13.42 3.81 7.04
N THR A 22 14.72 3.93 6.76
CA THR A 22 15.53 3.12 5.80
C THR A 22 15.29 1.60 5.87
N ARG A 23 14.86 1.11 7.03
CA ARG A 23 14.62 -0.32 7.26
C ARG A 23 13.33 -0.80 6.58
N ALA A 24 12.36 0.08 6.35
CA ALA A 24 11.05 -0.26 5.80
C ALA A 24 11.05 -0.54 4.28
N ILE A 25 12.18 -0.35 3.58
CA ILE A 25 12.30 -0.52 2.13
C ILE A 25 11.79 -1.89 1.67
N LYS A 26 12.13 -2.98 2.38
CA LYS A 26 11.67 -4.34 2.01
C LYS A 26 10.15 -4.48 2.04
N VAL A 27 9.48 -3.78 2.96
CA VAL A 27 8.01 -3.79 3.07
C VAL A 27 7.41 -3.06 1.89
N LEU A 28 7.97 -1.91 1.54
CA LEU A 28 7.52 -1.12 0.40
C LEU A 28 7.73 -1.87 -0.93
N ASP A 29 8.89 -2.50 -1.11
CA ASP A 29 9.18 -3.35 -2.27
C ASP A 29 8.15 -4.48 -2.40
N LEU A 30 7.87 -5.21 -1.31
CA LEU A 30 6.86 -6.26 -1.31
C LEU A 30 5.47 -5.75 -1.72
N ILE A 31 5.05 -4.59 -1.21
CA ILE A 31 3.74 -4.00 -1.54
C ILE A 31 3.71 -3.59 -3.01
N ILE A 32 4.78 -3.00 -3.54
CA ILE A 32 4.91 -2.60 -4.95
C ILE A 32 4.87 -3.83 -5.85
N ASP A 33 5.61 -4.89 -5.53
CA ASP A 33 5.65 -6.13 -6.30
C ASP A 33 4.25 -6.75 -6.39
N ILE A 34 3.53 -6.87 -5.27
CA ILE A 34 2.13 -7.36 -5.26
C ILE A 34 1.22 -6.47 -6.12
N CYS A 35 1.39 -5.16 -6.04
CA CYS A 35 0.60 -4.21 -6.82
C CYS A 35 0.85 -4.38 -8.34
N GLN A 36 2.13 -4.48 -8.73
CA GLN A 36 2.55 -4.68 -10.11
C GLN A 36 2.06 -5.99 -10.69
N ASP A 37 2.19 -7.10 -9.96
CA ASP A 37 1.72 -8.41 -10.38
C ASP A 37 0.21 -8.39 -10.66
N ILE A 38 -0.56 -7.75 -9.79
CA ILE A 38 -2.03 -7.66 -9.94
C ILE A 38 -2.41 -6.76 -11.11
N ILE A 39 -1.75 -5.62 -11.29
CA ILE A 39 -1.98 -4.72 -12.43
C ILE A 39 -1.67 -5.43 -13.75
N TYR A 40 -0.60 -6.21 -13.78
CA TYR A 40 -0.21 -6.96 -14.97
C TYR A 40 -1.25 -8.01 -15.36
N ASP A 41 -1.80 -8.72 -14.37
CA ASP A 41 -2.76 -9.82 -14.58
C ASP A 41 -4.23 -9.36 -14.74
N GLU A 42 -4.60 -8.19 -14.21
CA GLU A 42 -5.98 -7.69 -14.21
C GLU A 42 -6.09 -6.29 -14.86
N PRO A 43 -6.57 -6.21 -16.11
CA PRO A 43 -6.68 -4.94 -16.83
C PRO A 43 -7.81 -4.03 -16.32
N ASP A 44 -8.83 -4.57 -15.64
CA ASP A 44 -9.87 -3.75 -15.02
C ASP A 44 -9.38 -3.22 -13.67
N GLU A 45 -9.09 -1.92 -13.60
CA GLU A 45 -8.51 -1.28 -12.42
C GLU A 45 -9.36 -1.47 -11.15
N ARG A 46 -10.69 -1.47 -11.26
CA ARG A 46 -11.56 -1.63 -10.09
C ARG A 46 -11.46 -3.05 -9.56
N ILE A 47 -11.44 -4.05 -10.44
CA ILE A 47 -11.25 -5.45 -10.06
C ILE A 47 -9.83 -5.66 -9.50
N ALA A 48 -8.82 -5.06 -10.13
CA ALA A 48 -7.43 -5.09 -9.69
C ALA A 48 -7.28 -4.51 -8.28
N LYS A 49 -7.89 -3.34 -8.01
CA LYS A 49 -7.88 -2.72 -6.67
C LYS A 49 -8.48 -3.65 -5.63
N GLY A 50 -9.64 -4.24 -5.90
CA GLY A 50 -10.26 -5.22 -5.00
C GLY A 50 -9.38 -6.44 -4.73
N LYS A 51 -8.73 -6.98 -5.77
CA LYS A 51 -7.76 -8.08 -5.63
C LYS A 51 -6.57 -7.67 -4.77
N PHE A 52 -6.02 -6.48 -4.97
CA PHE A 52 -4.89 -5.96 -4.20
C PHE A 52 -5.20 -5.86 -2.71
N ILE A 53 -6.31 -5.21 -2.35
CA ILE A 53 -6.76 -5.10 -0.95
C ILE A 53 -6.98 -6.48 -0.32
N ARG A 54 -7.61 -7.41 -1.05
CA ARG A 54 -7.81 -8.78 -0.60
C ARG A 54 -6.51 -9.54 -0.36
N VAL A 55 -5.53 -9.43 -1.26
CA VAL A 55 -4.22 -10.08 -1.12
C VAL A 55 -3.50 -9.56 0.11
N LEU A 56 -3.46 -8.23 0.28
CA LEU A 56 -2.84 -7.61 1.45
C LEU A 56 -3.48 -8.06 2.77
N TYR A 57 -4.81 -8.07 2.83
CA TYR A 57 -5.54 -8.54 4.00
C TYR A 57 -5.23 -10.01 4.31
N ASN A 58 -5.28 -10.88 3.31
CA ASN A 58 -5.00 -12.31 3.49
C ASN A 58 -3.56 -12.53 3.94
N LEU A 59 -2.61 -11.81 3.36
CA LEU A 59 -1.20 -11.91 3.71
C LEU A 59 -0.99 -11.57 5.19
N ASN A 60 -1.62 -10.51 5.69
CA ASN A 60 -1.58 -10.12 7.11
C ASN A 60 -2.17 -11.17 8.06
N ASN A 61 -3.18 -11.91 7.61
CA ASN A 61 -3.86 -12.95 8.38
C ASN A 61 -3.25 -14.36 8.18
N SER A 62 -2.16 -14.46 7.42
CA SER A 62 -1.47 -15.72 7.14
C SER A 62 -0.11 -15.77 7.81
N ASP A 63 0.41 -16.98 8.01
CA ASP A 63 1.79 -17.18 8.49
C ASP A 63 2.85 -16.87 7.43
N ALA A 64 2.46 -16.70 6.15
CA ALA A 64 3.38 -16.40 5.06
C ALA A 64 4.12 -15.06 5.27
N LEU A 65 3.50 -14.09 5.94
CA LEU A 65 4.16 -12.84 6.26
C LEU A 65 5.37 -13.04 7.20
N GLN A 66 5.31 -14.03 8.10
CA GLN A 66 6.43 -14.39 8.99
C GLN A 66 7.60 -15.04 8.24
N THR A 67 7.35 -15.64 7.07
CA THR A 67 8.40 -16.20 6.21
C THR A 67 9.01 -15.17 5.27
N LEU A 68 8.26 -14.11 4.94
CA LEU A 68 8.68 -13.07 4.00
C LEU A 68 9.40 -11.89 4.68
N LEU A 69 9.04 -11.58 5.93
CA LEU A 69 9.48 -10.37 6.62
C LEU A 69 10.00 -10.67 8.03
N GLU A 70 11.03 -9.93 8.43
CA GLU A 70 11.50 -9.88 9.82
C GLU A 70 10.41 -9.23 10.71
N LYS A 71 10.41 -9.53 12.01
CA LYS A 71 9.36 -9.07 12.95
C LYS A 71 9.12 -7.56 12.93
N ASP A 72 10.19 -6.77 12.81
CA ASP A 72 10.08 -5.30 12.75
C ASP A 72 9.39 -4.84 11.46
N TYR A 73 9.60 -5.55 10.35
CA TYR A 73 8.95 -5.29 9.07
C TYR A 73 7.49 -5.74 9.03
N ILE A 74 7.15 -6.83 9.72
CA ILE A 74 5.76 -7.25 9.92
C ILE A 74 4.97 -6.14 10.62
N LYS A 75 5.58 -5.47 11.60
CA LYS A 75 4.93 -4.35 12.30
C LYS A 75 4.64 -3.18 11.36
N ILE A 76 5.59 -2.80 10.51
CA ILE A 76 5.41 -1.72 9.53
C ILE A 76 4.33 -2.08 8.51
N PHE A 77 4.35 -3.33 8.00
CA PHE A 77 3.32 -3.83 7.09
C PHE A 77 1.92 -3.75 7.74
N ARG A 78 1.81 -4.13 9.02
CA ARG A 78 0.55 -4.02 9.78
C ARG A 78 0.09 -2.58 9.96
N ILE A 79 0.99 -1.65 10.25
CA ILE A 79 0.67 -0.21 10.34
C ILE A 79 0.15 0.29 8.98
N PHE A 80 0.79 -0.09 7.88
CA PHE A 80 0.31 0.24 6.54
C PHE A 80 -1.14 -0.25 6.30
N LEU A 81 -1.45 -1.50 6.67
CA LEU A 81 -2.79 -2.04 6.41
C LEU A 81 -3.86 -1.51 7.35
N ILE A 82 -3.57 -1.43 8.65
CA ILE A 82 -4.56 -1.13 9.68
C ILE A 82 -4.66 0.38 9.93
N ASP A 83 -3.54 1.07 10.03
CA ASP A 83 -3.54 2.48 10.43
C ASP A 83 -3.60 3.40 9.21
N ILE A 84 -2.93 3.05 8.10
CA ILE A 84 -2.93 3.88 6.89
C ILE A 84 -4.14 3.58 6.02
N LEU A 85 -4.27 2.34 5.53
CA LEU A 85 -5.38 1.97 4.66
C LEU A 85 -6.68 1.70 5.42
N SER A 86 -6.60 1.38 6.71
CA SER A 86 -7.76 0.96 7.50
C SER A 86 -8.53 -0.19 6.82
N ILE A 87 -7.80 -1.19 6.31
CA ILE A 87 -8.42 -2.32 5.62
C ILE A 87 -9.25 -3.12 6.61
N HIS A 88 -10.49 -3.40 6.23
CA HIS A 88 -11.37 -4.28 6.97
C HIS A 88 -12.18 -5.15 6.02
N ARG A 89 -12.70 -6.24 6.57
CA ARG A 89 -13.56 -7.17 5.86
C ARG A 89 -15.02 -6.81 6.12
N GLU A 90 -15.77 -6.55 5.06
CA GLU A 90 -17.23 -6.53 5.09
C GLU A 90 -17.79 -7.91 4.74
N VAL A 91 -19.11 -8.08 4.84
CA VAL A 91 -19.79 -9.39 4.72
C VAL A 91 -19.36 -10.16 3.46
N ASN A 92 -19.17 -9.46 2.34
CA ASN A 92 -18.81 -10.07 1.05
C ASN A 92 -17.57 -9.45 0.37
N ASP A 93 -16.90 -8.46 0.98
CA ASP A 93 -15.83 -7.72 0.31
C ASP A 93 -14.74 -7.23 1.28
N TYR A 94 -13.65 -6.69 0.73
CA TYR A 94 -12.56 -6.05 1.46
C TYR A 94 -12.48 -4.59 1.05
N CYS A 95 -12.51 -3.70 2.03
CA CYS A 95 -12.63 -2.26 1.79
C CYS A 95 -11.50 -1.48 2.46
N VAL A 96 -11.14 -0.34 1.86
CA VAL A 96 -10.24 0.65 2.43
C VAL A 96 -11.08 1.60 3.29
N GLY A 97 -10.82 1.65 4.59
CA GLY A 97 -11.57 2.52 5.50
C GLY A 97 -11.07 3.97 5.54
N ASN A 98 -9.86 4.22 5.04
CA ASN A 98 -9.34 5.57 4.92
C ASN A 98 -9.90 6.24 3.66
N GLU A 99 -10.74 7.27 3.84
CA GLU A 99 -11.43 7.95 2.75
C GLU A 99 -10.51 8.57 1.69
N GLU A 100 -9.30 9.00 2.07
CA GLU A 100 -8.35 9.58 1.11
C GLU A 100 -7.77 8.47 0.20
N PHE A 101 -7.42 7.33 0.79
CA PHE A 101 -6.91 6.18 0.05
C PHE A 101 -7.99 5.42 -0.73
N ASP A 102 -9.24 5.42 -0.24
CA ASP A 102 -10.35 4.78 -0.94
C ASP A 102 -10.69 5.51 -2.25
N LYS A 103 -10.45 6.82 -2.31
CA LYS A 103 -10.62 7.62 -3.53
C LYS A 103 -9.56 7.37 -4.60
N LEU A 104 -8.38 6.85 -4.23
CA LEU A 104 -7.32 6.59 -5.19
C LEU A 104 -7.64 5.39 -6.10
N GLY A 105 -7.35 5.53 -7.38
CA GLY A 105 -7.17 4.40 -8.28
C GLY A 105 -6.02 3.50 -7.83
N LEU A 106 -5.97 2.26 -8.34
CA LEU A 106 -4.82 1.38 -8.05
C LEU A 106 -3.56 1.92 -8.72
N TYR A 107 -3.68 2.52 -9.91
CA TYR A 107 -2.55 3.14 -10.60
C TYR A 107 -2.01 4.36 -9.83
N GLU A 108 -2.90 5.23 -9.34
CA GLU A 108 -2.49 6.38 -8.52
C GLU A 108 -1.81 5.94 -7.22
N LEU A 109 -2.33 4.90 -6.58
CA LEU A 109 -1.69 4.31 -5.40
C LEU A 109 -0.31 3.73 -5.74
N GLN A 110 -0.18 3.03 -6.87
CA GLN A 110 1.10 2.50 -7.34
C GLN A 110 2.12 3.62 -7.58
N ASP A 111 1.71 4.70 -8.25
CA ASP A 111 2.57 5.86 -8.52
C ASP A 111 3.09 6.45 -7.21
N ILE A 112 2.21 6.65 -6.21
CA ILE A 112 2.63 7.13 -4.88
C ILE A 112 3.62 6.17 -4.22
N LEU A 113 3.37 4.86 -4.25
CA LEU A 113 4.26 3.87 -3.66
C LEU A 113 5.66 3.91 -4.32
N ILE A 114 5.71 4.00 -5.65
CA ILE A 114 6.95 4.13 -6.42
C ILE A 114 7.66 5.44 -6.08
N GLU A 115 6.95 6.55 -5.98
CA GLU A 115 7.54 7.83 -5.57
C GLU A 115 8.14 7.77 -4.17
N VAL A 116 7.41 7.24 -3.20
CA VAL A 116 7.91 7.04 -1.82
C VAL A 116 9.18 6.20 -1.85
N ARG A 117 9.20 5.15 -2.69
CA ARG A 117 10.37 4.27 -2.85
C ARG A 117 11.58 4.98 -3.44
N GLN A 118 11.37 5.84 -4.43
CA GLN A 118 12.44 6.64 -5.04
C GLN A 118 13.01 7.68 -4.06
N ASN A 119 12.15 8.30 -3.23
CA ASN A 119 12.59 9.22 -2.18
C ASN A 119 13.47 8.51 -1.13
N GLN A 120 13.14 7.27 -0.77
CA GLN A 120 14.00 6.47 0.11
C GLN A 120 15.37 6.16 -0.51
N LEU A 121 15.45 5.94 -1.83
CA LEU A 121 16.73 5.69 -2.51
C LEU A 121 17.62 6.94 -2.61
N SER A 122 17.03 8.13 -2.77
CA SER A 122 17.79 9.38 -2.91
C SER A 122 18.40 9.85 -1.59
N MET A 123 17.82 9.49 -0.45
CA MET A 123 18.35 9.79 0.89
C MET A 123 19.53 8.91 1.32
N HIS A 124 19.87 7.87 0.53
CA HIS A 124 20.97 6.93 0.82
C HIS A 124 22.12 6.98 -0.18
N ARG A 125 22.15 8.00 -1.05
CA ARG A 125 23.29 8.33 -1.91
C ARG A 125 24.11 9.46 -1.30
#